data_AF-A0A3C1VQ50-F1
#
_entry.id   AF-A0A3C1VQ50-F1
#
_cell.length_a   1.000
_cell.length_b   1.000
_cell.length_c   1.000
_cell.angle_alpha   90.00
_cell.angle_beta   90.00
_cell.angle_gamma   90.00
#
_symmetry.space_group_name_H-M   'P 1'
#
loop_
_entity.id
_entity.type
_entity.pdbx_description
1 polymer ?
#
loop_
_entity_poly.entity_id
_entity_poly.type
_entity_poly.pdbx_seq_one_letter_code
_entity_poly.pdbx_strand_id
1 'polypeptide(L)'
;MLKKILKGLGAVLVLVVSLAIATYVATGPSRPDSASSSAEWLQAGPHRVASADFTFVDSSRPTNENRGFPGKPERTLPTTIWYPQGLDGQLPLIIHSHGIVSNGAEMPYVAEAMASHGYIVTAG
;
A
#
# COMPACT_ATOMS: atom_id res chain seq x y z
N MET A 1 -11.50 14.17 43.16
CA MET A 1 -12.06 12.86 42.70
C MET A 1 -11.64 12.54 41.27
N LEU A 2 -11.73 13.50 40.34
CA LEU A 2 -11.30 13.35 38.94
C LEU A 2 -9.87 12.78 38.74
N LYS A 3 -8.86 13.28 39.49
CA LYS A 3 -7.48 12.75 39.42
C LYS A 3 -7.33 11.27 39.81
N LYS A 4 -8.18 10.75 40.71
CA LYS A 4 -8.16 9.32 41.10
C LYS A 4 -8.80 8.45 40.02
N ILE A 5 -9.91 8.93 39.47
CA ILE A 5 -10.62 8.30 38.34
C ILE A 5 -9.69 8.22 37.12
N LEU A 6 -8.98 9.32 36.80
CA LEU A 6 -8.05 9.35 35.66
C LEU A 6 -6.86 8.41 35.83
N LYS A 7 -6.31 8.27 37.05
CA LYS A 7 -5.26 7.30 37.36
C LYS A 7 -5.74 5.85 37.24
N GLY A 8 -6.96 5.57 37.70
CA GLY A 8 -7.59 4.25 37.56
C GLY A 8 -7.79 3.88 36.08
N LEU A 9 -8.34 4.80 35.29
CA LEU A 9 -8.49 4.66 33.85
C LEU A 9 -7.14 4.43 33.14
N GLY A 10 -6.11 5.18 33.51
CA GLY A 10 -4.76 5.00 32.97
C GLY A 10 -4.17 3.62 33.29
N ALA A 11 -4.33 3.13 34.52
CA ALA A 11 -3.87 1.80 34.91
C ALA A 11 -4.61 0.69 34.15
N VAL A 12 -5.93 0.83 33.99
CA VAL A 12 -6.74 -0.11 33.20
C VAL A 12 -6.32 -0.10 31.73
N LEU A 13 -6.09 1.08 31.14
CA LEU A 13 -5.63 1.19 29.75
C LEU A 13 -4.28 0.48 29.56
N VAL A 14 -3.33 0.69 30.47
CA VAL A 14 -2.02 0.01 30.42
C VAL A 14 -2.17 -1.50 30.52
N LEU A 15 -3.04 -2.00 31.41
CA LEU A 15 -3.33 -3.42 31.55
C LEU A 15 -3.90 -4.00 30.24
N VAL A 16 -4.90 -3.34 29.65
CA VAL A 16 -5.54 -3.77 28.41
C VAL A 16 -4.55 -3.80 27.25
N VAL A 17 -3.73 -2.75 27.09
CA VAL A 17 -2.69 -2.70 26.04
C VAL A 17 -1.66 -3.81 26.25
N SER A 18 -1.22 -4.04 27.48
CA SER A 18 -0.24 -5.09 27.79
C SER A 18 -0.79 -6.48 27.48
N LEU A 19 -2.05 -6.74 27.84
CA LEU A 19 -2.71 -8.01 27.54
C LEU A 19 -2.92 -8.20 26.04
N ALA A 20 -3.28 -7.14 25.31
CA ALA A 20 -3.41 -7.16 23.86
C ALA A 20 -2.08 -7.49 23.17
N ILE A 21 -0.96 -6.88 23.61
CA ILE A 21 0.38 -7.19 23.11
C ILE A 21 0.75 -8.65 23.42
N ALA A 22 0.55 -9.11 24.66
CA ALA A 22 0.86 -10.48 25.04
C ALA A 22 0.07 -11.51 24.21
N THR A 23 -1.21 -11.24 23.97
CA THR A 23 -2.07 -12.06 23.12
C THR A 23 -1.56 -12.07 21.68
N TYR A 24 -1.26 -10.90 21.11
CA TYR A 24 -0.73 -10.80 19.74
C TYR A 24 0.61 -11.54 19.59
N VAL A 25 1.51 -11.46 20.57
CA VAL A 25 2.78 -12.20 20.53
C VAL A 25 2.56 -13.71 20.64
N ALA A 26 1.60 -14.17 21.44
CA ALA A 26 1.33 -15.59 21.65
C ALA A 26 0.56 -16.24 20.49
N THR A 27 -0.32 -15.50 19.81
CA THR A 27 -1.22 -16.04 18.76
C THR A 27 -0.98 -15.43 17.38
N GLY A 28 -0.04 -14.50 17.26
CA GLY A 28 0.28 -13.83 16.01
C GLY A 28 0.87 -14.80 14.98
N PRO A 29 0.79 -14.45 13.68
CA PRO A 29 1.38 -15.27 12.63
C PRO A 29 2.90 -15.40 12.85
N SER A 30 3.41 -16.62 12.72
CA SER A 30 4.85 -16.86 12.74
C SER A 30 5.50 -16.27 11.51
N ARG A 31 6.72 -15.76 11.65
CA ARG A 31 7.53 -15.38 10.49
C ARG A 31 7.85 -16.62 9.66
N PRO A 32 8.02 -16.48 8.33
CA PRO A 32 8.59 -17.54 7.53
C PRO A 32 9.95 -17.97 8.07
N ASP A 33 10.35 -19.21 7.80
CA ASP A 33 11.70 -19.69 8.08
C ASP A 33 12.72 -18.74 7.42
N SER A 34 13.73 -18.30 8.17
CA SER A 34 14.78 -17.41 7.69
C SER A 34 15.56 -17.95 6.49
N ALA A 35 15.60 -19.27 6.30
CA ALA A 35 16.25 -19.91 5.15
C ALA A 35 15.30 -20.12 3.96
N SER A 36 14.03 -19.71 4.07
CA SER A 36 13.05 -19.87 2.99
C SER A 36 13.08 -18.72 2.00
N SER A 37 12.73 -19.00 0.73
CA SER A 37 12.54 -17.96 -0.29
C SER A 37 11.46 -16.94 0.12
N SER A 38 10.46 -17.34 0.90
CA SER A 38 9.45 -16.41 1.42
C SER A 38 10.05 -15.35 2.35
N ALA A 39 11.11 -15.66 3.11
CA ALA A 39 11.78 -14.68 3.94
C ALA A 39 12.58 -13.67 3.10
N GLU A 40 13.14 -14.10 1.96
CA GLU A 40 13.84 -13.21 1.02
C GLU A 40 12.90 -12.16 0.43
N TRP A 41 11.68 -12.56 0.04
CA TRP A 41 10.66 -11.65 -0.49
C TRP A 41 10.16 -10.59 0.51
N LEU A 42 10.43 -10.75 1.80
CA LEU A 42 10.12 -9.73 2.81
C LEU A 42 11.19 -8.63 2.89
N GLN A 43 12.33 -8.81 2.23
CA GLN A 43 13.37 -7.80 2.13
C GLN A 43 13.19 -6.95 0.87
N ALA A 44 13.77 -5.74 0.89
CA ALA A 44 13.88 -4.95 -0.34
C ALA A 44 14.83 -5.66 -1.32
N GLY A 45 14.50 -5.57 -2.62
CA GLY A 45 15.37 -6.03 -3.68
C GLY A 45 16.61 -5.12 -3.86
N PRO A 46 17.50 -5.47 -4.79
CA PRO A 46 18.81 -4.81 -4.92
C PRO A 46 18.74 -3.40 -5.52
N HIS A 47 17.60 -2.99 -6.06
CA HIS A 47 17.46 -1.71 -6.76
C HIS A 47 16.87 -0.63 -5.86
N ARG A 48 17.38 0.60 -5.96
CA ARG A 48 16.68 1.77 -5.41
C ARG A 48 15.43 2.04 -6.22
N VAL A 49 14.38 2.52 -5.56
CA VAL A 49 13.08 2.79 -6.20
C VAL A 49 12.89 4.30 -6.33
N ALA A 50 12.35 4.71 -7.47
CA ALA A 50 11.78 6.04 -7.68
C ALA A 50 10.29 5.92 -8.02
N SER A 51 9.56 7.02 -7.84
CA SER A 51 8.17 7.13 -8.27
C SER A 51 7.90 8.43 -9.01
N ALA A 52 6.87 8.42 -9.84
CA ALA A 52 6.37 9.60 -10.53
C ALA A 52 4.85 9.51 -10.76
N ASP A 53 4.17 10.65 -10.64
CA ASP A 53 2.74 10.76 -10.85
C ASP A 53 2.43 11.24 -12.27
N PHE A 54 1.45 10.60 -12.89
CA PHE A 54 0.95 10.90 -14.22
C PHE A 54 -0.57 11.05 -14.20
N THR A 55 -1.08 11.84 -15.14
CA THR A 55 -2.52 11.92 -15.41
C THR A 55 -2.73 11.54 -16.86
N PHE A 56 -3.30 10.35 -17.06
CA PHE A 56 -3.68 9.89 -18.39
C PHE A 56 -5.12 10.32 -18.70
N VAL A 57 -5.35 10.84 -19.91
CA VAL A 57 -6.67 11.26 -20.37
C VAL A 57 -7.03 10.46 -21.60
N ASP A 58 -8.13 9.72 -21.51
CA ASP A 58 -8.73 9.01 -22.62
C ASP A 58 -9.96 9.77 -23.10
N SER A 59 -9.78 10.52 -24.18
CA SER A 59 -10.83 11.30 -24.84
C SER A 59 -11.74 10.47 -25.75
N SER A 60 -11.41 9.19 -25.97
CA SER A 60 -12.24 8.29 -26.80
C SER A 60 -13.40 7.67 -26.02
N ARG A 61 -13.34 7.70 -24.68
CA ARG A 61 -14.33 7.07 -23.80
C ARG A 61 -14.84 8.06 -22.74
N PRO A 62 -16.11 8.51 -22.83
CA PRO A 62 -16.72 9.32 -21.79
C PRO A 62 -17.02 8.48 -20.54
N THR A 63 -17.18 9.16 -19.40
CA THR A 63 -17.69 8.54 -18.16
C THR A 63 -19.13 8.94 -17.93
N ASN A 64 -20.01 7.98 -17.69
CA ASN A 64 -21.42 8.24 -17.39
C ASN A 64 -21.57 8.89 -16.00
N GLU A 65 -22.73 9.52 -15.78
CA GLU A 65 -23.13 9.93 -14.44
C GLU A 65 -23.20 8.72 -13.51
N ASN A 66 -22.79 8.89 -12.26
CA ASN A 66 -22.84 7.83 -11.25
C ASN A 66 -23.09 8.42 -9.86
N ARG A 67 -24.16 7.98 -9.17
CA ARG A 67 -24.47 8.37 -7.78
C ARG A 67 -24.44 9.88 -7.53
N GLY A 68 -24.96 10.69 -8.46
CA GLY A 68 -25.00 12.15 -8.35
C GLY A 68 -23.70 12.86 -8.75
N PHE A 69 -22.68 12.12 -9.19
CA PHE A 69 -21.51 12.70 -9.84
C PHE A 69 -21.77 12.85 -11.35
N PRO A 70 -21.69 14.07 -11.91
CA PRO A 70 -21.92 14.29 -13.32
C PRO A 70 -21.00 13.45 -14.20
N GLY A 71 -21.54 12.99 -15.32
CA GLY A 71 -20.72 12.39 -16.37
C GLY A 71 -19.70 13.38 -16.92
N LYS A 72 -18.65 12.87 -17.56
CA LYS A 72 -17.59 13.64 -18.21
C LYS A 72 -17.42 13.17 -19.65
N PRO A 73 -17.08 14.08 -20.58
CA PRO A 73 -16.82 13.72 -21.98
C PRO A 73 -15.55 12.87 -22.14
N GLU A 74 -14.66 12.88 -21.15
CA GLU A 74 -13.38 12.19 -21.17
C GLU A 74 -13.17 11.40 -19.86
N ARG A 75 -12.39 10.32 -19.96
CA ARG A 75 -11.97 9.52 -18.80
C ARG A 75 -10.57 9.91 -18.36
N THR A 76 -10.45 10.43 -17.15
CA THR A 76 -9.17 10.76 -16.52
C THR A 76 -8.72 9.63 -15.58
N LEU A 77 -7.45 9.24 -15.67
CA LEU A 77 -6.81 8.18 -14.89
C LEU A 77 -5.55 8.76 -14.23
N PRO A 78 -5.65 9.26 -12.99
CA PRO A 78 -4.47 9.52 -12.16
C PRO A 78 -3.73 8.19 -11.95
N THR A 79 -2.41 8.20 -12.10
CA THR A 79 -1.61 6.98 -12.01
C THR A 79 -0.24 7.31 -11.44
N THR A 80 0.15 6.60 -10.40
CA THR A 80 1.52 6.63 -9.89
C THR A 80 2.29 5.47 -10.48
N ILE A 81 3.54 5.73 -10.87
CA ILE A 81 4.45 4.73 -11.43
C ILE A 81 5.66 4.59 -10.51
N TRP A 82 5.93 3.39 -10.02
CA TRP A 82 7.15 3.03 -9.30
C TRP A 82 8.06 2.23 -10.22
N TYR A 83 9.35 2.55 -10.20
CA TYR A 83 10.34 1.93 -11.08
C TYR A 83 11.72 1.84 -10.42
N PRO A 84 12.52 0.82 -10.76
CA PRO A 84 13.90 0.72 -10.30
C PRO A 84 14.76 1.80 -10.95
N GLN A 85 15.64 2.40 -10.16
CA GLN A 85 16.67 3.32 -10.65
C GLN A 85 17.85 2.54 -11.24
N GLY A 86 18.41 3.06 -12.33
CA GLY A 86 19.64 2.53 -12.94
C GLY A 86 19.47 1.20 -13.69
N LEU A 87 18.23 0.80 -13.97
CA LEU A 87 17.91 -0.29 -14.89
C LEU A 87 17.38 0.29 -16.20
N ASP A 88 18.04 -0.06 -17.31
CA ASP A 88 17.63 0.32 -18.66
C ASP A 88 17.04 -0.88 -19.41
N GLY A 89 16.12 -0.62 -20.35
CA GLY A 89 15.54 -1.63 -21.24
C GLY A 89 14.07 -1.97 -20.96
N GLN A 90 13.60 -3.07 -21.56
CA GLN A 90 12.23 -3.54 -21.36
C GLN A 90 12.13 -4.31 -20.04
N LEU A 91 11.50 -3.69 -19.06
CA LEU A 91 11.23 -4.29 -17.75
C LEU A 91 9.79 -4.84 -17.70
N PRO A 92 9.53 -5.90 -16.90
CA PRO A 92 8.18 -6.41 -16.71
C PRO A 92 7.28 -5.35 -16.03
N LEU A 93 6.08 -5.19 -16.56
CA LEU A 93 5.07 -4.24 -16.07
C LEU A 93 4.00 -4.94 -15.25
N ILE A 94 3.73 -4.41 -14.05
CA ILE A 94 2.59 -4.77 -13.20
C ILE A 94 1.64 -3.58 -13.16
N ILE A 95 0.36 -3.82 -13.42
CA ILE A 95 -0.71 -2.81 -13.30
C ILE A 95 -1.60 -3.19 -12.13
N HIS A 96 -1.65 -2.34 -11.11
CA HIS A 96 -2.54 -2.46 -9.98
C HIS A 96 -3.75 -1.53 -10.17
N SER A 97 -4.95 -2.07 -9.97
CA SER A 97 -6.18 -1.30 -9.90
C SER A 97 -6.74 -1.42 -8.50
N HIS A 98 -7.08 -0.29 -7.89
CA HIS A 98 -7.66 -0.30 -6.56
C HIS A 98 -9.10 -0.87 -6.54
N GLY A 99 -9.57 -1.28 -5.36
CA GLY A 99 -10.93 -1.75 -5.15
C GLY A 99 -11.96 -0.60 -5.09
N ILE A 100 -13.25 -0.93 -5.13
CA ILE A 100 -14.32 0.07 -4.90
C ILE A 100 -14.08 0.75 -3.53
N VAL A 101 -14.24 2.07 -3.47
CA VAL A 101 -13.97 2.98 -2.31
C VAL A 101 -12.50 3.14 -1.86
N SER A 102 -11.54 2.57 -2.58
CA SER A 102 -10.09 2.75 -2.35
C SER A 102 -9.51 3.82 -3.30
N ASN A 103 -8.18 4.02 -3.27
CA ASN A 103 -7.44 4.84 -4.22
C ASN A 103 -6.18 4.09 -4.73
N GLY A 104 -5.68 4.49 -5.90
CA GLY A 104 -4.56 3.81 -6.57
C GLY A 104 -3.25 3.78 -5.77
N ALA A 105 -3.06 4.70 -4.82
CA ALA A 105 -1.82 4.83 -4.06
C ALA A 105 -1.90 4.24 -2.63
N GLU A 106 -2.85 3.35 -2.33
CA GLU A 106 -2.99 2.78 -0.97
C GLU A 106 -1.95 1.70 -0.62
N MET A 107 -1.28 1.12 -1.62
CA MET A 107 -0.30 0.04 -1.41
C MET A 107 1.11 0.39 -1.92
N PRO A 108 1.68 1.56 -1.55
CA PRO A 108 2.99 1.98 -2.04
C PRO A 108 4.08 1.00 -1.60
N TYR A 109 3.97 0.40 -0.42
CA TYR A 109 4.93 -0.59 0.08
C TYR A 109 5.06 -1.83 -0.82
N VAL A 110 3.96 -2.29 -1.44
CA VAL A 110 4.02 -3.42 -2.39
C VAL A 110 4.61 -2.96 -3.70
N ALA A 111 4.20 -1.79 -4.19
CA ALA A 111 4.75 -1.23 -5.42
C ALA A 111 6.26 -1.00 -5.32
N GLU A 112 6.73 -0.46 -4.20
CA GLU A 112 8.15 -0.28 -3.89
C GLU A 112 8.88 -1.62 -3.75
N ALA A 113 8.30 -2.59 -3.04
CA ALA A 113 8.90 -3.92 -2.93
C ALA A 113 9.09 -4.56 -4.31
N MET A 114 8.07 -4.55 -5.16
CA MET A 114 8.18 -5.09 -6.52
C MET A 114 9.14 -4.26 -7.39
N ALA A 115 9.11 -2.94 -7.32
CA ALA A 115 10.03 -2.09 -8.06
C ALA A 115 11.50 -2.33 -7.66
N SER A 116 11.77 -2.55 -6.38
CA SER A 116 13.11 -2.89 -5.90
C SER A 116 13.64 -4.23 -6.43
N HIS A 117 12.75 -5.11 -6.91
CA HIS A 117 13.05 -6.39 -7.56
C HIS A 117 13.10 -6.29 -9.10
N GLY A 118 13.02 -5.08 -9.68
CA GLY A 118 13.20 -4.87 -11.12
C GLY A 118 11.90 -4.78 -11.94
N TYR A 119 10.75 -4.66 -11.29
CA TYR A 119 9.47 -4.45 -11.98
C TYR A 119 9.16 -2.96 -12.16
N ILE A 120 8.44 -2.62 -13.23
CA ILE A 120 7.71 -1.35 -13.30
C ILE A 120 6.32 -1.61 -12.73
N VAL A 121 5.87 -0.80 -11.78
CA VAL A 121 4.53 -0.93 -11.18
C VAL A 121 3.76 0.35 -11.44
N THR A 122 2.58 0.25 -12.02
CA THR A 122 1.63 1.36 -12.13
C THR A 122 0.43 1.08 -11.23
N ALA A 123 -0.07 2.12 -10.56
CA ALA A 123 -1.26 2.01 -9.74
C ALA A 123 -2.19 3.20 -9.94
N GLY A 124 -3.47 2.89 -10.10
CA GLY A 124 -4.54 3.86 -10.40
C GLY A 124 -5.91 3.33 -10.05
#